data_AF-A0A7W0QBG3-F1
#
_entry.id   AF-A0A7W0QBG3-F1
#
_cell.length_a   1.000
_cell.length_b   1.000
_cell.length_c   1.000
_cell.angle_alpha   90.00
_cell.angle_beta   90.00
_cell.angle_gamma   90.00
#
_symmetry.space_group_name_H-M   'P 1'
#
loop_
_entity.id
_entity.type
_entity.pdbx_description
1 polymer ?
#
loop_
_entity_poly.entity_id
_entity_poly.type
_entity_poly.pdbx_seq_one_letter_code
_entity_poly.pdbx_strand_id
1 'polypeptide(L)'
;MVEERLIEEISSGIDSARLVYADWLEEQGDETRAEFLRVQERLTAMTPEEVEFEPISGRLRQLALSIDPAWRLRVAYSAVEGCAVVFDFTCPKRWTALAETGRPDVRHCDACHKDVHYTTSAEVARAHAARGACVAFDVSAARWRNDLAEPFGVTVCRQCGSDYHGLDACPRCGEWLPPMENIVAGRVSG
;
A
#
# COMPACT_ATOMS: atom_id res chain seq x y z
N MET A 1 -16.86 -20.20 -13.13
CA MET A 1 -17.29 -19.12 -14.05
C MET A 1 -16.03 -18.43 -14.59
N VAL A 2 -16.10 -17.70 -15.71
CA VAL A 2 -14.90 -17.13 -16.39
C VAL A 2 -14.09 -16.21 -15.47
N GLU A 3 -14.76 -15.34 -14.72
CA GLU A 3 -14.12 -14.42 -13.75
C GLU A 3 -13.25 -15.13 -12.72
N GLU A 4 -13.78 -16.16 -12.06
CA GLU A 4 -13.06 -16.87 -11.00
C GLU A 4 -11.74 -17.48 -11.52
N ARG A 5 -11.75 -18.04 -12.73
CA ARG A 5 -10.53 -18.57 -13.37
C ARG A 5 -9.48 -17.47 -13.61
N LEU A 6 -9.90 -16.30 -14.09
CA LEU A 6 -9.00 -15.18 -14.33
C LEU A 6 -8.42 -14.63 -13.01
N ILE A 7 -9.23 -14.58 -11.95
CA ILE A 7 -8.76 -14.21 -10.62
C ILE A 7 -7.77 -15.25 -10.08
N GLU A 8 -8.04 -16.54 -10.26
CA GLU A 8 -7.13 -17.63 -9.87
C GLU A 8 -5.76 -17.48 -10.56
N GLU A 9 -5.74 -17.24 -11.87
CA GLU A 9 -4.51 -17.00 -12.63
C GLU A 9 -3.70 -15.81 -12.06
N ILE A 10 -4.36 -14.67 -11.78
CA ILE A 10 -3.71 -13.51 -11.15
C ILE A 10 -3.19 -13.84 -9.76
N SER A 11 -3.99 -14.53 -8.94
CA SER A 11 -3.65 -14.89 -7.56
C SER A 11 -2.55 -15.95 -7.46
N SER A 12 -2.26 -16.64 -8.56
CA SER A 12 -1.13 -17.56 -8.73
C SER A 12 0.16 -16.86 -9.20
N GLY A 13 0.11 -15.55 -9.46
CA GLY A 13 1.26 -14.74 -9.84
C GLY A 13 1.47 -14.56 -11.35
N ILE A 14 0.49 -14.87 -12.19
CA ILE A 14 0.56 -14.63 -13.64
C ILE A 14 0.22 -13.16 -13.91
N ASP A 15 1.24 -12.32 -14.04
CA ASP A 15 1.06 -10.86 -14.21
C ASP A 15 0.28 -10.49 -15.47
N SER A 16 0.52 -11.18 -16.58
CA SER A 16 -0.16 -10.92 -17.86
C SER A 16 -1.67 -11.16 -17.80
N ALA A 17 -2.16 -11.95 -16.85
CA ALA A 17 -3.58 -12.24 -16.68
C ALA A 17 -4.37 -10.99 -16.22
N ARG A 18 -3.71 -9.97 -15.65
CA ARG A 18 -4.38 -8.74 -15.20
C ARG A 18 -4.97 -7.92 -16.34
N LEU A 19 -4.24 -7.74 -17.43
CA LEU A 19 -4.74 -6.97 -18.57
C LEU A 19 -5.84 -7.74 -19.31
N VAL A 20 -5.69 -9.06 -19.44
CA VAL A 20 -6.75 -9.93 -19.98
C VAL A 20 -8.02 -9.85 -19.13
N TYR A 21 -7.89 -9.86 -17.80
CA TYR A 21 -9.02 -9.68 -16.91
C TYR A 21 -9.63 -8.27 -17.00
N ALA A 22 -8.80 -7.24 -17.18
CA ALA A 22 -9.26 -5.88 -17.38
C ALA A 22 -10.05 -5.69 -18.69
N ASP A 23 -9.66 -6.37 -19.76
CA ASP A 23 -10.42 -6.42 -21.02
C ASP A 23 -11.77 -7.11 -20.80
N TRP A 24 -11.77 -8.27 -20.14
CA TRP A 24 -13.00 -9.00 -19.82
C TRP A 24 -13.97 -8.17 -18.94
N LEU A 25 -13.45 -7.47 -17.92
CA LEU A 25 -14.26 -6.60 -17.05
C LEU A 25 -14.94 -5.47 -17.84
N GLU A 26 -14.22 -4.85 -18.78
CA GLU A 26 -14.77 -3.81 -19.65
C GLU A 26 -15.87 -4.36 -20.56
N GLU A 27 -15.71 -5.57 -21.12
CA GLU A 27 -16.75 -6.26 -21.88
C GLU A 27 -18.01 -6.56 -21.05
N GLN A 28 -17.86 -6.75 -19.73
CA GLN A 28 -19.00 -6.91 -18.81
C GLN A 28 -19.59 -5.57 -18.33
N GLY A 29 -19.00 -4.43 -18.72
CA GLY A 29 -19.41 -3.09 -18.30
C GLY A 29 -18.85 -2.66 -16.92
N ASP A 30 -17.89 -3.37 -16.35
CA ASP A 30 -17.21 -2.99 -15.10
C ASP A 30 -15.96 -2.14 -15.39
N GLU A 31 -16.20 -0.94 -15.92
CA GLU A 31 -15.15 0.01 -16.29
C GLU A 31 -14.27 0.43 -15.10
N THR A 32 -14.83 0.47 -13.89
CA THR A 32 -14.10 0.91 -12.68
C THR A 32 -13.01 -0.08 -12.29
N ARG A 33 -13.32 -1.38 -12.22
CA ARG A 33 -12.31 -2.41 -11.92
C ARG A 33 -11.33 -2.59 -13.07
N ALA A 34 -11.81 -2.46 -14.31
CA ALA A 34 -10.99 -2.51 -15.51
C ALA A 34 -9.95 -1.37 -15.54
N GLU A 35 -10.36 -0.14 -15.24
CA GLU A 35 -9.46 1.02 -15.15
C GLU A 35 -8.45 0.85 -14.01
N PHE A 36 -8.90 0.37 -12.85
CA PHE A 36 -8.04 0.13 -11.68
C PHE A 36 -6.84 -0.78 -12.01
N LEU A 37 -7.06 -1.88 -12.73
CA LEU A 37 -5.99 -2.80 -13.13
C LEU A 37 -5.00 -2.15 -14.11
N ARG A 38 -5.50 -1.37 -15.08
CA ARG A 38 -4.65 -0.68 -16.07
C ARG A 38 -3.83 0.46 -15.46
N VAL A 39 -4.41 1.20 -14.52
CA VAL A 39 -3.71 2.24 -13.77
C VAL A 39 -2.57 1.64 -12.95
N GLN A 40 -2.77 0.48 -12.32
CA GLN A 40 -1.69 -0.22 -11.63
C GLN A 40 -0.58 -0.67 -12.57
N GLU A 41 -0.93 -1.29 -13.70
CA GLU A 41 0.06 -1.72 -14.68
C GLU A 41 0.93 -0.53 -15.13
N ARG A 42 0.30 0.61 -15.42
CA ARG A 42 1.01 1.85 -15.75
C ARG A 42 1.98 2.28 -14.64
N LEU A 43 1.54 2.28 -13.38
CA LEU A 43 2.41 2.64 -12.25
C LEU A 43 3.59 1.69 -12.07
N THR A 44 3.44 0.41 -12.37
CA THR A 44 4.54 -0.56 -12.25
C THR A 44 5.66 -0.34 -13.28
N ALA A 45 5.34 0.34 -14.38
CA ALA A 45 6.28 0.71 -15.42
C ALA A 45 6.92 2.10 -15.19
N MET A 46 6.56 2.80 -14.11
CA MET A 46 6.99 4.17 -13.82
C MET A 46 7.91 4.25 -12.59
N THR A 47 8.74 5.29 -12.54
CA THR A 47 9.48 5.65 -11.32
C THR A 47 8.77 6.78 -10.54
N PRO A 48 8.94 6.86 -9.21
CA PRO A 48 8.36 7.93 -8.40
C PRO A 48 8.78 9.36 -8.77
N GLU A 49 9.91 9.51 -9.47
CA GLU A 49 10.45 10.79 -9.91
C GLU A 49 9.73 11.34 -11.16
N GLU A 50 8.95 10.52 -11.86
CA GLU A 50 8.19 10.95 -13.02
C GLU A 50 7.04 11.88 -12.63
N VAL A 51 6.89 12.99 -13.36
CA VAL A 51 5.86 14.02 -13.09
C VAL A 51 4.44 13.46 -13.04
N GLU A 52 4.18 12.44 -13.86
CA GLU A 52 2.87 11.80 -13.96
C GLU A 52 2.60 10.80 -12.81
N PHE A 53 3.61 10.42 -12.03
CA PHE A 53 3.49 9.39 -10.99
C PHE A 53 2.44 9.74 -9.94
N GLU A 54 2.47 10.97 -9.42
CA GLU A 54 1.54 11.42 -8.38
C GLU A 54 0.08 11.51 -8.87
N PRO A 55 -0.22 12.15 -10.02
CA PRO A 55 -1.58 12.13 -10.58
C PRO A 55 -2.14 10.72 -10.79
N ILE A 56 -1.35 9.79 -11.33
CA ILE A 56 -1.79 8.42 -11.60
C ILE A 56 -1.97 7.64 -10.30
N SER A 57 -1.05 7.79 -9.34
CA SER A 57 -1.18 7.23 -7.99
C SER A 57 -2.41 7.77 -7.26
N GLY A 58 -2.74 9.05 -7.45
CA GLY A 58 -3.96 9.67 -6.97
C GLY A 58 -5.21 9.04 -7.58
N ARG A 59 -5.22 8.82 -8.90
CA ARG A 59 -6.32 8.15 -9.60
C ARG A 59 -6.52 6.72 -9.11
N LEU A 60 -5.43 5.96 -8.92
CA LEU A 60 -5.50 4.61 -8.38
C LEU A 60 -6.21 4.58 -7.02
N ARG A 61 -5.81 5.47 -6.11
CA ARG A 61 -6.40 5.59 -4.78
C ARG A 61 -7.88 5.94 -4.84
N GLN A 62 -8.30 6.82 -5.76
CA GLN A 62 -9.71 7.17 -5.94
C GLN A 62 -10.55 5.97 -6.40
N LEU A 63 -10.08 5.22 -7.40
CA LEU A 63 -10.75 4.00 -7.87
C LEU A 63 -10.84 2.95 -6.76
N ALA A 64 -9.77 2.81 -5.97
CA ALA A 64 -9.70 1.84 -4.89
C ALA A 64 -10.79 2.05 -3.81
N LEU A 65 -11.25 3.30 -3.59
CA LEU A 65 -12.28 3.61 -2.61
C LEU A 65 -13.69 3.09 -2.99
N SER A 66 -13.96 2.88 -4.27
CA SER A 66 -15.25 2.35 -4.75
C SER A 66 -15.23 0.84 -5.02
N ILE A 67 -14.07 0.19 -4.86
CA ILE A 67 -13.88 -1.24 -5.14
C ILE A 67 -13.76 -2.03 -3.83
N ASP A 68 -14.53 -3.11 -3.74
CA ASP A 68 -14.52 -4.06 -2.62
C ASP A 68 -13.08 -4.49 -2.24
N PRO A 69 -12.65 -4.26 -0.98
CA PRO A 69 -11.34 -4.69 -0.49
C PRO A 69 -11.09 -6.20 -0.67
N ALA A 70 -12.12 -7.06 -0.56
CA ALA A 70 -11.94 -8.49 -0.73
C ALA A 70 -11.56 -8.86 -2.18
N TRP A 71 -12.09 -8.14 -3.17
CA TRP A 71 -11.65 -8.27 -4.55
C TRP A 71 -10.21 -7.77 -4.73
N ARG A 72 -9.87 -6.60 -4.17
CA ARG A 72 -8.52 -6.01 -4.30
C ARG A 72 -7.44 -6.88 -3.69
N LEU A 73 -7.70 -7.52 -2.56
CA LEU A 73 -6.83 -8.52 -1.94
C LEU A 73 -6.37 -9.62 -2.92
N ARG A 74 -7.24 -10.01 -3.86
CA ARG A 74 -6.97 -11.11 -4.80
C ARG A 74 -6.23 -10.67 -6.06
N VAL A 75 -6.43 -9.42 -6.50
CA VAL A 75 -5.97 -8.98 -7.83
C VAL A 75 -5.00 -7.81 -7.82
N ALA A 76 -4.96 -7.00 -6.77
CA ALA A 76 -4.15 -5.80 -6.73
C ALA A 76 -2.64 -6.11 -6.62
N TYR A 77 -1.85 -5.21 -7.20
CA TYR A 77 -0.41 -5.14 -7.08
C TYR A 77 -0.07 -4.53 -5.72
N SER A 78 0.07 -5.39 -4.72
CA SER A 78 0.53 -5.00 -3.38
C SER A 78 1.97 -5.45 -3.18
N ALA A 79 2.87 -4.47 -3.07
CA ALA A 79 4.26 -4.71 -2.72
C ALA A 79 4.37 -5.23 -1.27
N VAL A 80 5.35 -6.09 -1.02
CA VAL A 80 5.66 -6.61 0.31
C VAL A 80 6.79 -5.79 0.93
N GLU A 81 6.57 -5.33 2.16
CA GLU A 81 7.50 -4.51 2.94
C GLU A 81 7.84 -5.16 4.28
N GLY A 82 8.90 -4.67 4.95
CA GLY A 82 9.37 -5.20 6.24
C GLY A 82 10.16 -6.50 6.16
N CYS A 83 10.57 -6.89 4.95
CA CYS A 83 11.39 -8.09 4.73
C CYS A 83 12.87 -7.78 4.98
N ALA A 84 13.51 -8.54 5.87
CA ALA A 84 14.89 -8.29 6.31
C ALA A 84 15.96 -9.12 5.56
N VAL A 85 15.58 -9.95 4.58
CA VAL A 85 16.50 -10.93 3.93
C VAL A 85 17.24 -10.40 2.70
N VAL A 86 16.97 -9.17 2.23
CA VAL A 86 17.76 -8.57 1.15
C VAL A 86 18.52 -7.38 1.72
N PHE A 87 19.85 -7.50 1.74
CA PHE A 87 20.78 -6.43 2.05
C PHE A 87 20.41 -5.21 1.20
N ASP A 88 20.07 -4.10 1.86
CA ASP A 88 19.66 -2.83 1.25
C ASP A 88 18.39 -2.88 0.37
N PHE A 89 17.27 -2.57 1.03
CA PHE A 89 15.98 -2.09 0.49
C PHE A 89 15.09 -3.08 -0.28
N THR A 90 13.88 -3.27 0.29
CA THR A 90 12.63 -3.74 -0.33
C THR A 90 12.59 -5.19 -0.83
N CYS A 91 11.66 -5.97 -0.28
CA CYS A 91 11.36 -7.32 -0.78
C CYS A 91 10.90 -7.23 -2.24
N PRO A 92 11.49 -8.00 -3.19
CA PRO A 92 11.00 -8.00 -4.56
C PRO A 92 9.68 -8.77 -4.72
N LYS A 93 9.25 -9.51 -3.69
CA LYS A 93 8.03 -10.33 -3.76
C LYS A 93 6.77 -9.47 -3.70
N ARG A 94 5.74 -9.95 -4.39
CA ARG A 94 4.39 -9.37 -4.43
C ARG A 94 3.44 -10.25 -3.64
N TRP A 95 2.39 -9.65 -3.09
CA TRP A 95 1.35 -10.36 -2.34
C TRP A 95 0.83 -11.61 -3.06
N THR A 96 0.40 -11.47 -4.31
CA THR A 96 -0.16 -12.58 -5.12
C THR A 96 0.87 -13.65 -5.48
N ALA A 97 2.16 -13.36 -5.39
CA ALA A 97 3.23 -14.34 -5.63
C ALA A 97 3.62 -15.13 -4.36
N LEU A 98 2.98 -14.85 -3.22
CA LEU A 98 3.22 -15.57 -1.97
C LEU A 98 2.28 -16.77 -1.83
N ALA A 99 2.73 -17.80 -1.11
CA ALA A 99 1.95 -19.00 -0.88
C ALA A 99 0.71 -18.70 -0.03
N GLU A 100 -0.43 -19.25 -0.41
CA GLU A 100 -1.68 -19.11 0.33
C GLU A 100 -1.61 -19.83 1.68
N THR A 101 -2.35 -19.29 2.65
CA THR A 101 -2.56 -19.93 3.95
C THR A 101 -4.05 -20.21 4.15
N GLY A 102 -4.43 -20.79 5.29
CA GLY A 102 -5.85 -20.93 5.66
C GLY A 102 -6.56 -19.59 5.93
N ARG A 103 -5.85 -18.46 5.90
CA ARG A 103 -6.40 -17.12 6.09
C ARG A 103 -6.23 -16.28 4.81
N PRO A 104 -7.28 -15.60 4.34
CA PRO A 104 -7.21 -14.82 3.10
C PRO A 104 -6.30 -13.59 3.22
N ASP A 105 -6.17 -13.02 4.43
CA ASP A 105 -5.36 -11.84 4.72
C ASP A 105 -3.92 -12.17 5.16
N VAL A 106 -3.52 -13.45 5.09
CA VAL A 106 -2.17 -13.92 5.45
C VAL A 106 -1.62 -14.80 4.34
N ARG A 107 -0.41 -14.49 3.88
CA ARG A 107 0.33 -15.34 2.93
C ARG A 107 1.72 -15.65 3.46
N HIS A 108 2.28 -16.77 3.07
CA HIS A 108 3.60 -17.19 3.51
C HIS A 108 4.66 -16.89 2.45
N CYS A 109 5.75 -16.24 2.87
CA CYS A 109 6.90 -15.99 2.02
C CYS A 109 7.94 -17.10 2.20
N ASP A 110 8.13 -17.90 1.16
CA ASP A 110 9.18 -18.92 1.02
C ASP A 110 10.63 -18.38 1.07
N ALA A 111 10.86 -17.09 0.80
CA ALA A 111 12.21 -16.51 0.79
C ALA A 111 12.67 -16.03 2.18
N CYS A 112 11.76 -15.46 2.97
CA CYS A 112 12.06 -15.00 4.33
C CYS A 112 11.50 -15.91 5.42
N HIS A 113 10.70 -16.92 5.03
CA HIS A 113 10.02 -17.87 5.91
C HIS A 113 9.11 -17.21 6.95
N LYS A 114 8.59 -16.02 6.65
CA LYS A 114 7.65 -15.29 7.51
C LYS A 114 6.28 -15.20 6.88
N ASP A 115 5.29 -15.11 7.74
CA ASP A 115 3.96 -14.70 7.34
C ASP A 115 3.96 -13.21 6.99
N VAL A 116 3.28 -12.91 5.88
CA VAL A 116 3.05 -11.58 5.35
C VAL A 116 1.58 -11.27 5.58
N HIS A 117 1.30 -10.11 6.17
CA HIS A 117 -0.05 -9.68 6.48
C HIS A 117 -0.51 -8.63 5.49
N TYR A 118 -1.67 -8.84 4.87
CA TYR A 118 -2.31 -7.81 4.05
C TYR A 118 -2.98 -6.78 4.94
N THR A 119 -2.72 -5.49 4.69
CA THR A 119 -3.20 -4.41 5.55
C THR A 119 -3.77 -3.27 4.73
N THR A 120 -4.87 -2.68 5.21
CA THR A 120 -5.53 -1.52 4.58
C THR A 120 -5.18 -0.20 5.26
N SER A 121 -4.40 -0.22 6.33
CA SER A 121 -3.98 0.99 7.06
C SER A 121 -2.54 0.90 7.54
N ALA A 122 -1.85 2.05 7.53
CA ALA A 122 -0.49 2.19 8.07
C ALA A 122 -0.42 1.81 9.56
N GLU A 123 -1.46 2.09 10.34
CA GLU A 123 -1.51 1.74 11.76
C GLU A 123 -1.42 0.22 11.99
N VAL A 124 -2.26 -0.56 11.29
CA VAL A 124 -2.26 -2.03 11.40
C VAL A 124 -0.92 -2.58 10.92
N ALA A 125 -0.40 -2.04 9.82
CA ALA A 125 0.89 -2.45 9.28
C ALA A 125 2.05 -2.20 10.25
N ARG A 126 2.07 -1.06 10.94
CA ARG A 126 3.06 -0.76 11.97
C ARG A 126 2.97 -1.72 13.14
N ALA A 127 1.76 -2.07 13.57
CA ALA A 127 1.58 -3.07 14.62
C ALA A 127 2.14 -4.46 14.21
N HIS A 128 2.05 -4.83 12.93
CA HIS A 128 2.69 -6.04 12.41
C HIS A 128 4.22 -5.89 12.32
N ALA A 129 4.70 -4.77 11.78
CA ALA A 129 6.13 -4.48 11.62
C ALA A 129 6.87 -4.43 12.97
N ALA A 130 6.26 -3.84 14.01
CA ALA A 130 6.81 -3.81 15.38
C ALA A 130 6.98 -5.20 16.00
N ARG A 131 6.28 -6.22 15.48
CA ARG A 131 6.43 -7.63 15.87
C ARG A 131 7.39 -8.40 14.94
N GLY A 132 8.06 -7.70 14.02
CA GLY A 132 8.98 -8.27 13.04
C GLY A 132 8.31 -9.03 11.89
N ALA A 133 7.00 -8.84 11.70
CA ALA A 133 6.25 -9.44 10.60
C ALA A 133 6.36 -8.62 9.31
N CYS A 134 6.27 -9.29 8.17
CA CYS A 134 6.20 -8.64 6.86
C CYS A 134 4.76 -8.17 6.59
N VAL A 135 4.61 -7.10 5.82
CA VAL A 135 3.30 -6.53 5.49
C VAL A 135 3.17 -6.32 3.99
N ALA A 136 1.97 -6.51 3.45
CA ALA A 136 1.60 -6.06 2.12
C ALA A 136 0.54 -4.97 2.27
N PHE A 137 0.72 -3.85 1.58
CA PHE A 137 -0.24 -2.76 1.63
C PHE A 137 -1.27 -2.89 0.53
N ASP A 138 -2.53 -2.76 0.94
CA ASP A 138 -3.59 -2.43 0.02
C ASP A 138 -3.31 -1.08 -0.66
N VAL A 139 -3.60 -1.01 -1.96
CA VAL A 139 -3.31 0.16 -2.79
C VAL A 139 -4.12 1.41 -2.44
N SER A 140 -5.18 1.29 -1.62
CA SER A 140 -5.90 2.46 -1.09
C SER A 140 -5.24 3.08 0.14
N ALA A 141 -4.29 2.38 0.78
CA ALA A 141 -3.57 2.93 1.91
C ALA A 141 -2.81 4.18 1.47
N ALA A 142 -2.98 5.28 2.20
CA ALA A 142 -2.12 6.44 2.03
C ALA A 142 -0.71 6.06 2.49
N ARG A 143 0.26 6.08 1.56
CA ARG A 143 1.67 5.75 1.79
C ARG A 143 2.54 6.98 1.58
N TRP A 144 3.66 7.05 2.28
CA TRP A 144 4.74 8.01 2.02
C TRP A 144 6.07 7.43 2.46
N ARG A 145 7.17 8.07 2.05
CA ARG A 145 8.52 7.62 2.37
C ARG A 145 8.69 7.44 3.89
N ASN A 146 9.22 6.28 4.30
CA ASN A 146 9.49 5.91 5.69
C ASN A 146 8.25 5.86 6.62
N ASP A 147 7.04 5.71 6.10
CA ASP A 147 5.82 5.65 6.92
C ASP A 147 5.71 4.45 7.86
N LEU A 148 6.60 3.45 7.73
CA LEU A 148 6.80 2.32 8.65
C LEU A 148 7.95 2.53 9.65
N ALA A 149 8.74 3.58 9.53
CA ALA A 149 9.88 3.82 10.43
C ALA A 149 9.41 4.41 11.77
N GLU A 150 10.05 3.99 12.85
CA GLU A 150 9.89 4.61 14.16
C GLU A 150 10.60 5.99 14.21
N PRO A 151 10.15 6.92 15.09
CA PRO A 151 9.07 6.78 16.08
C PRO A 151 7.67 7.09 15.52
N PHE A 152 6.65 6.41 16.06
CA PHE A 152 5.24 6.65 15.73
C PHE A 152 4.56 7.60 16.72
N GLY A 153 3.52 8.30 16.26
CA GLY A 153 2.67 9.19 17.03
C GLY A 153 3.28 10.56 17.32
N VAL A 154 4.44 10.87 16.72
CA VAL A 154 5.19 12.10 16.99
C VAL A 154 4.66 13.27 16.16
N THR A 155 4.26 13.04 14.91
CA THR A 155 3.69 14.11 14.06
C THR A 155 2.41 13.63 13.42
N VAL A 156 1.31 13.79 14.16
CA VAL A 156 -0.04 13.49 13.71
C VAL A 156 -0.68 14.75 13.12
N CYS A 157 -1.04 14.69 11.83
CA CYS A 157 -1.79 15.75 11.17
C CYS A 157 -3.12 15.99 11.89
N ARG A 158 -3.39 17.24 12.28
CA ARG A 158 -4.63 17.59 12.99
C ARG A 158 -5.86 17.53 12.09
N GLN A 159 -5.71 17.75 10.78
CA GLN A 159 -6.83 17.72 9.85
C GLN A 159 -7.24 16.31 9.44
N CYS A 160 -6.29 15.40 9.24
CA CYS A 160 -6.60 14.07 8.71
C CYS A 160 -6.13 12.89 9.57
N GLY A 161 -5.50 13.15 10.72
CA GLY A 161 -5.03 12.14 11.66
C GLY A 161 -3.85 11.30 11.16
N SER A 162 -3.25 11.63 10.01
CA SER A 162 -2.12 10.88 9.48
C SER A 162 -0.88 11.11 10.34
N ASP A 163 -0.24 10.04 10.78
CA ASP A 163 1.00 10.10 11.55
C ASP A 163 2.21 9.97 10.64
N TYR A 164 2.89 11.07 10.35
CA TYR A 164 4.04 11.15 9.44
C TYR A 164 5.26 11.68 10.18
N HIS A 165 6.45 11.69 9.59
CA HIS A 165 7.63 12.35 10.17
C HIS A 165 8.62 12.74 9.07
N GLY A 166 9.41 13.78 9.31
CA GLY A 166 10.46 14.22 8.38
C GLY A 166 9.97 14.87 7.08
N LEU A 167 8.73 15.37 7.05
CA LEU A 167 8.14 16.12 5.93
C LEU A 167 7.61 17.47 6.41
N ASP A 168 7.73 18.51 5.57
CA ASP A 168 7.30 19.87 5.90
C ASP A 168 5.77 20.05 5.86
N ALA A 169 5.05 19.16 5.19
CA ALA A 169 3.59 19.18 5.09
C ALA A 169 3.03 17.77 5.21
N CYS A 170 1.75 17.68 5.62
CA CYS A 170 1.07 16.40 5.69
C CYS A 170 0.99 15.77 4.29
N PRO A 171 1.52 14.56 4.07
CA PRO A 171 1.51 13.92 2.75
C PRO A 171 0.10 13.54 2.28
N ARG A 172 -0.88 13.50 3.19
CA ARG A 172 -2.27 13.14 2.86
C ARG A 172 -3.12 14.36 2.45
N CYS A 173 -3.01 15.48 3.15
CA CYS A 173 -3.87 16.66 2.91
C CYS A 173 -3.11 17.92 2.49
N GLY A 174 -1.78 17.89 2.48
CA GLY A 174 -0.94 19.05 2.14
C GLY A 174 -0.93 20.14 3.21
N GLU A 175 -1.57 19.93 4.36
CA GLU A 175 -1.57 20.90 5.45
C GLU A 175 -0.15 21.04 6.01
N TRP A 176 0.38 22.26 5.97
CA TRP A 176 1.65 22.60 6.59
C TRP A 176 1.48 22.58 8.12
N LEU A 177 2.25 21.74 8.81
CA LEU A 177 2.36 21.87 10.26
C LEU A 177 3.55 22.81 10.54
N PRO A 178 3.37 23.88 11.33
CA PRO A 178 4.53 24.64 11.78
C PRO A 178 5.51 23.70 12.49
N PRO A 179 6.83 23.87 12.30
CA PRO A 179 7.81 23.13 13.08
C PRO A 179 7.46 23.32 14.56
N MET A 180 7.56 22.24 15.36
CA MET A 180 7.37 22.35 16.80
C MET A 180 8.39 23.35 17.35
N GLU A 181 8.00 24.61 17.51
CA GLU A 181 8.73 25.53 18.36
C GLU A 181 8.73 24.91 19.75
N ASN A 182 9.95 24.65 20.24
CA ASN A 182 10.22 24.12 21.56
C ASN A 182 9.28 24.78 22.59
N ILE A 183 8.38 23.99 23.18
CA ILE A 183 7.76 24.35 24.46
C ILE A 183 8.83 24.18 25.54
N VAL A 184 9.80 25.10 25.53
CA VAL A 184 10.80 25.28 26.59
C VAL A 184 10.91 26.77 26.85
N ALA A 185 10.01 27.29 27.68
CA ALA A 185 10.26 28.33 28.69
C ALA A 185 8.92 28.87 29.23
N GLY A 186 8.46 28.24 30.31
CA GLY A 186 7.33 28.73 31.10
C GLY A 186 7.51 28.41 32.59
N ARG A 187 8.75 28.43 33.09
CA ARG A 187 8.98 28.50 34.54
C ARG A 187 9.12 29.97 34.93
N VAL A 188 8.04 30.44 35.53
CA VAL A 188 7.89 31.57 36.44
C VAL A 188 9.20 31.90 37.15
N SER A 189 9.66 33.14 37.02
CA SER A 189 10.61 33.78 37.94
C SER A 189 10.38 35.29 37.88
N GLY A 190 10.01 35.89 39.01
CA GLY A 190 9.90 37.34 39.21
C GLY A 190 8.53 37.80 39.65
#